data_AF-A0A2S7R0Q6-F1
#
_entry.id   AF-A0A2S7R0Q6-F1
#
_cell.length_a   1.000
_cell.length_b   1.000
_cell.length_c   1.000
_cell.angle_alpha   90.00
_cell.angle_beta   90.00
_cell.angle_gamma   90.00
#
_symmetry.space_group_name_H-M   'P 1'
#
loop_
_entity.id
_entity.type
_entity.pdbx_description
1 polymer ?
#
loop_
_entity_poly.entity_id
_entity_poly.type
_entity_poly.pdbx_seq_one_letter_code
_entity_poly.pdbx_strand_id
1 'polypeptide(L)'
;MQFTNTIAFFALMAFATAATVETPLEGAIRRDVLLQERAGANANRPVASGNCCVAKTSLKEDVCTTATGAAGLCLPLGASFNCNGALNCIDKSTVKCNANVLENGRPTCR
;
A
#
# COMPACT_ATOMS: atom_id res chain seq x y z
N MET A 1 -19.70 -33.36 49.79
CA MET A 1 -19.30 -32.09 49.14
C MET A 1 -19.68 -32.23 47.66
N GLN A 2 -20.70 -31.47 47.25
CA GLN A 2 -21.21 -31.43 45.89
C GLN A 2 -20.16 -30.75 45.00
N PHE A 3 -19.34 -31.54 44.33
CA PHE A 3 -18.57 -31.09 43.20
C PHE A 3 -19.28 -31.58 41.94
N THR A 4 -19.19 -30.81 40.86
CA THR A 4 -19.80 -31.04 39.54
C THR A 4 -21.14 -30.32 39.39
N ASN A 5 -21.12 -29.13 38.76
CA ASN A 5 -22.13 -28.63 37.80
C ASN A 5 -21.97 -27.14 37.42
N THR A 6 -20.98 -26.42 37.92
CA THR A 6 -20.84 -24.97 37.65
C THR A 6 -19.77 -24.57 36.62
N ILE A 7 -19.09 -25.51 35.95
CA ILE A 7 -18.02 -25.17 34.99
C ILE A 7 -18.52 -25.09 33.53
N ALA A 8 -19.79 -25.43 33.26
CA ALA A 8 -20.28 -25.54 31.87
C ALA A 8 -20.83 -24.24 31.25
N PHE A 9 -20.95 -23.13 31.99
CA PHE A 9 -21.71 -21.95 31.50
C PHE A 9 -20.89 -20.69 31.15
N PHE A 10 -19.55 -20.74 31.18
CA PHE A 10 -18.71 -19.59 30.77
C PHE A 10 -17.66 -19.95 29.71
N ALA A 11 -17.93 -20.93 28.86
CA ALA A 11 -17.06 -21.31 27.74
C ALA A 11 -17.64 -20.95 26.36
N LEU A 12 -18.53 -19.95 26.30
CA LEU A 12 -19.17 -19.55 25.05
C LEU A 12 -19.32 -18.03 24.96
N MET A 13 -18.22 -17.29 24.92
CA MET A 13 -18.23 -15.93 24.37
C MET A 13 -16.95 -15.63 23.58
N ALA A 14 -17.19 -15.28 22.32
CA ALA A 14 -16.31 -14.56 21.41
C ALA A 14 -15.14 -15.33 20.76
N PHE A 15 -15.45 -16.36 19.98
CA PHE A 15 -14.83 -16.41 18.64
C PHE A 15 -15.51 -15.33 17.80
N ALA A 16 -15.13 -14.07 18.01
CA ALA A 16 -15.44 -13.03 17.05
C ALA A 16 -14.77 -13.46 15.75
N THR A 17 -15.59 -13.76 14.76
CA THR A 17 -15.19 -14.08 13.40
C THR A 17 -14.10 -13.10 12.97
N ALA A 18 -12.93 -13.62 12.62
CA ALA A 18 -11.95 -12.90 11.80
C ALA A 18 -12.52 -12.72 10.38
N ALA A 19 -13.70 -12.12 10.27
CA ALA A 19 -14.09 -11.43 9.06
C ALA A 19 -13.26 -10.14 9.09
N THR A 20 -12.12 -10.16 8.41
CA THR A 20 -11.44 -8.93 8.01
C THR A 20 -12.43 -8.17 7.14
N VAL A 21 -13.29 -7.37 7.75
CA VAL A 21 -14.10 -6.40 7.04
C VAL A 21 -13.10 -5.39 6.53
N GLU A 22 -12.76 -5.47 5.24
CA GLU A 22 -11.96 -4.43 4.59
C GLU A 22 -12.56 -3.08 4.97
N THR A 23 -11.74 -2.21 5.53
CA THR A 23 -12.22 -0.87 5.86
C THR A 23 -12.66 -0.19 4.58
N PRO A 24 -13.67 0.70 4.62
CA PRO A 24 -14.13 1.43 3.43
C PRO A 24 -12.99 2.17 2.72
N LEU A 25 -11.94 2.57 3.46
CA LEU A 25 -10.73 3.16 2.92
C LEU A 25 -9.91 2.16 2.09
N GLU A 26 -9.63 0.97 2.62
CA GLU A 26 -8.87 -0.06 1.89
C GLU A 26 -9.57 -0.51 0.61
N GLY A 27 -10.90 -0.62 0.65
CA GLY A 27 -11.71 -0.93 -0.52
C GLY A 27 -11.63 0.16 -1.60
N ALA A 28 -11.56 1.43 -1.21
CA ALA A 28 -11.38 2.54 -2.14
C ALA A 28 -9.97 2.55 -2.76
N ILE A 29 -8.93 2.32 -1.96
CA ILE A 29 -7.53 2.25 -2.42
C ILE A 29 -7.34 1.14 -3.46
N ARG A 30 -7.88 -0.06 -3.19
CA ARG A 30 -7.77 -1.18 -4.15
C ARG A 30 -8.47 -0.88 -5.48
N ARG A 31 -9.65 -0.24 -5.43
CA ARG A 31 -10.36 0.15 -6.64
C ARG A 31 -9.57 1.16 -7.47
N ASP A 32 -8.97 2.15 -6.81
CA ASP A 32 -8.12 3.15 -7.48
C ASP A 32 -6.91 2.51 -8.16
N VAL A 33 -6.19 1.63 -7.45
CA VAL A 33 -5.06 0.87 -8.01
C VAL A 33 -5.48 0.07 -9.25
N LEU A 34 -6.61 -0.64 -9.19
CA LEU A 34 -7.12 -1.42 -10.33
C LEU A 34 -7.50 -0.54 -11.53
N LEU A 35 -8.04 0.65 -11.29
CA LEU A 35 -8.33 1.61 -12.37
C LEU A 35 -7.04 2.12 -13.01
N GLN A 36 -6.03 2.40 -12.21
CA GLN A 36 -4.73 2.88 -12.65
C GLN A 36 -3.97 1.82 -13.46
N GLU A 37 -4.02 0.55 -13.05
CA GLU A 37 -3.47 -0.57 -13.81
C GLU A 37 -4.20 -0.77 -15.15
N ARG A 38 -5.54 -0.68 -15.16
CA ARG A 38 -6.34 -0.74 -16.40
C ARG A 38 -6.07 0.43 -17.36
N ALA A 39 -5.70 1.59 -16.83
CA ALA A 39 -5.28 2.74 -17.61
C ALA A 39 -3.85 2.60 -18.19
N GLY A 40 -3.18 1.47 -17.95
CA GLY A 40 -1.83 1.20 -18.44
C GLY A 40 -0.76 1.99 -17.69
N ALA A 41 -1.00 2.36 -16.43
CA ALA A 41 -0.02 3.04 -15.61
C ALA A 41 1.30 2.26 -15.54
N ASN A 42 2.39 2.99 -15.34
CA ASN A 42 3.75 2.44 -15.23
C ASN A 42 4.15 1.57 -16.43
N ALA A 43 3.64 1.90 -17.63
CA ALA A 43 3.83 1.07 -18.83
C ALA A 43 3.38 -0.39 -18.62
N ASN A 44 2.19 -0.57 -18.02
CA ASN A 44 1.59 -1.85 -17.64
C ASN A 44 2.36 -2.64 -16.56
N ARG A 45 3.27 -2.01 -15.82
CA ARG A 45 3.82 -2.58 -14.59
C ARG A 45 2.80 -2.42 -13.45
N PRO A 46 2.84 -3.31 -12.43
CA PRO A 46 1.98 -3.20 -11.26
C PRO A 46 2.04 -1.82 -10.60
N VAL A 47 0.89 -1.35 -10.13
CA VAL A 47 0.78 -0.12 -9.34
C VAL A 47 0.81 -0.51 -7.86
N ALA A 48 1.88 -0.15 -7.17
CA ALA A 48 2.01 -0.49 -5.76
C ALA A 48 1.05 0.31 -4.88
N SER A 49 0.54 -0.31 -3.82
CA SER A 49 -0.21 0.38 -2.76
C SER A 49 0.47 0.21 -1.40
N GLY A 50 0.55 1.27 -0.61
CA GLY A 50 1.14 1.27 0.72
C GLY A 50 2.44 2.08 0.77
N ASN A 51 3.37 1.64 1.62
CA ASN A 51 4.61 2.37 1.88
C ASN A 51 5.76 1.96 0.96
N CYS A 52 5.65 0.77 0.36
CA CYS A 52 6.70 0.14 -0.43
C CYS A 52 6.20 -0.13 -1.84
N CYS A 53 7.07 0.12 -2.82
CA CYS A 53 6.82 -0.27 -4.19
C CYS A 53 7.13 -1.75 -4.44
N VAL A 54 6.69 -2.28 -5.58
CA VAL A 54 6.88 -3.70 -5.90
C VAL A 54 8.35 -3.95 -6.21
N ALA A 55 9.01 -4.72 -5.34
CA ALA A 55 10.42 -5.06 -5.47
C ALA A 55 10.73 -5.65 -6.86
N LYS A 56 11.88 -5.25 -7.44
CA LYS A 56 12.39 -5.70 -8.75
C LYS A 56 11.50 -5.38 -9.96
N THR A 57 10.29 -4.87 -9.74
CA THR A 57 9.30 -4.62 -10.79
C THR A 57 9.09 -3.13 -10.98
N SER A 58 8.82 -2.39 -9.89
CA SER A 58 8.66 -0.94 -9.96
C SER A 58 9.99 -0.25 -10.27
N LEU A 59 9.94 0.70 -11.19
CA LEU A 59 11.05 1.57 -11.54
C LEU A 59 10.94 2.91 -10.81
N LYS A 60 12.00 3.72 -10.86
CA LYS A 60 11.96 5.07 -10.33
C LYS A 60 10.91 5.90 -11.07
N GLU A 61 10.22 6.73 -10.30
CA GLU A 61 9.11 7.58 -10.74
C GLU A 61 7.84 6.83 -11.17
N ASP A 62 7.73 5.51 -10.93
CA ASP A 62 6.47 4.79 -11.11
C ASP A 62 5.39 5.31 -10.17
N VAL A 63 4.13 5.33 -10.63
CA VAL A 63 2.98 5.74 -9.83
C VAL A 63 2.75 4.64 -8.81
N CYS A 64 2.50 5.06 -7.57
CA CYS A 64 2.01 4.21 -6.52
C CYS A 64 0.89 4.94 -5.76
N THR A 65 0.14 4.22 -4.96
CA THR A 65 -0.85 4.77 -4.05
C THR A 65 -0.31 4.61 -2.63
N THR A 66 -0.23 5.67 -1.83
CA THR A 66 0.31 5.59 -0.46
C THR A 66 -0.63 4.78 0.45
N ALA A 67 -0.18 4.41 1.65
CA ALA A 67 -1.04 3.70 2.62
C ALA A 67 -2.28 4.50 3.07
N THR A 68 -2.29 5.81 2.86
CA THR A 68 -3.44 6.69 3.14
C THR A 68 -4.35 6.89 1.92
N GLY A 69 -4.01 6.31 0.76
CA GLY A 69 -4.75 6.46 -0.48
C GLY A 69 -4.37 7.69 -1.31
N ALA A 70 -3.28 8.39 -0.97
CA ALA A 70 -2.81 9.52 -1.76
C ALA A 70 -2.00 9.06 -2.99
N ALA A 71 -1.96 9.90 -4.02
CA ALA A 71 -1.14 9.63 -5.20
C ALA A 71 0.35 9.82 -4.87
N GLY A 72 1.16 8.80 -5.16
CA GLY A 72 2.58 8.79 -4.86
C GLY A 72 3.46 8.37 -6.04
N LEU A 73 4.78 8.43 -5.79
CA LEU A 73 5.83 8.04 -6.72
C LEU A 73 6.83 7.09 -6.05
N CYS A 74 7.30 6.10 -6.81
CA CYS A 74 8.33 5.15 -6.39
C CYS A 74 9.71 5.79 -6.45
N LEU A 75 10.31 6.07 -5.29
CA LEU A 75 11.56 6.80 -5.19
C LEU A 75 12.63 6.07 -4.37
N PRO A 76 13.93 6.23 -4.74
CA PRO A 76 15.05 5.71 -3.98
C PRO A 76 15.41 6.67 -2.82
N LEU A 77 14.46 6.99 -1.95
CA LEU A 77 14.76 7.79 -0.75
C LEU A 77 15.11 6.86 0.39
N GLY A 78 16.38 6.87 0.80
CA GLY A 78 16.99 5.92 1.73
C GLY A 78 16.60 6.01 3.21
N ALA A 79 15.38 6.44 3.56
CA ALA A 79 15.00 6.55 4.98
C ALA A 79 13.49 6.55 5.30
N SER A 80 12.55 6.69 4.36
CA SER A 80 11.14 6.83 4.74
C SER A 80 10.54 5.54 5.28
N PHE A 81 10.81 4.42 4.61
CA PHE A 81 10.37 3.08 5.04
C PHE A 81 11.45 2.04 4.71
N ASN A 82 11.57 1.00 5.53
CA ASN A 82 12.48 -0.12 5.26
C ASN A 82 11.80 -1.13 4.33
N CYS A 83 11.87 -0.88 3.03
CA CYS A 83 11.28 -1.75 2.01
C CYS A 83 12.22 -2.87 1.53
N ASN A 84 13.19 -3.28 2.36
CA ASN A 84 14.10 -4.41 2.09
C ASN A 84 14.75 -4.38 0.69
N GLY A 85 15.19 -3.19 0.25
CA GLY A 85 15.82 -2.98 -1.05
C GLY A 85 14.85 -2.63 -2.20
N ALA A 86 13.53 -2.57 -1.96
CA ALA A 86 12.58 -1.97 -2.88
C ALA A 86 12.53 -0.43 -2.74
N LEU A 87 11.95 0.24 -3.74
CA LEU A 87 11.71 1.68 -3.70
C LEU A 87 10.59 2.02 -2.69
N ASN A 88 10.65 3.23 -2.14
CA ASN A 88 9.60 3.74 -1.26
C ASN A 88 8.48 4.40 -2.07
N CYS A 89 7.23 4.20 -1.67
CA CYS A 89 6.09 4.94 -2.22
C CYS A 89 5.91 6.23 -1.43
N ILE A 90 6.23 7.37 -2.05
CA ILE A 90 6.21 8.68 -1.40
C ILE A 90 5.10 9.54 -2.01
N ASP A 91 4.37 10.26 -1.17
CA ASP A 91 3.32 11.17 -1.61
C ASP A 91 3.89 12.22 -2.57
N LYS A 92 3.28 12.34 -3.75
CA LYS A 92 3.72 13.25 -4.82
C LYS A 92 3.73 14.72 -4.37
N SER A 93 2.89 15.10 -3.42
CA SER A 93 2.82 16.46 -2.87
C SER A 93 4.03 16.82 -2.00
N THR A 94 4.77 15.82 -1.51
CA THR A 94 5.91 16.02 -0.60
C THR A 94 7.27 16.05 -1.31
N VAL A 95 7.30 15.70 -2.60
CA VAL A 95 8.53 15.57 -3.39
C VAL A 95 8.64 16.68 -4.43
N LYS A 96 9.88 17.09 -4.73
CA LYS A 96 10.12 18.11 -5.77
C LYS A 96 10.56 17.44 -7.06
N CYS A 97 9.79 17.69 -8.12
CA CYS A 97 10.05 17.12 -9.44
C CYS A 97 10.67 18.15 -10.38
N ASN A 98 11.73 17.75 -11.08
CA ASN A 98 12.34 18.53 -12.14
C ASN A 98 11.75 18.12 -13.49
N ALA A 99 10.88 18.97 -14.06
CA ALA A 99 10.26 18.72 -15.36
C ALA A 99 11.25 18.72 -16.53
N ASN A 100 12.45 19.29 -16.36
CA ASN A 100 13.46 19.37 -17.42
C ASN A 100 14.32 18.10 -17.53
N VAL A 101 14.26 17.22 -16.54
CA VAL A 101 15.03 15.97 -16.51
C VAL A 101 14.05 14.82 -16.38
N LEU A 102 13.88 14.08 -17.47
CA LEU A 102 12.98 12.93 -17.53
C LEU A 102 13.74 11.63 -17.28
N GLU A 103 13.20 10.77 -16.42
CA GLU A 103 13.62 9.38 -16.21
C GLU A 103 12.40 8.48 -16.45
N ASN A 104 12.55 7.46 -17.31
CA ASN A 104 11.44 6.57 -17.71
C ASN A 104 10.19 7.31 -18.24
N GLY A 105 10.40 8.44 -18.93
CA GLY A 105 9.33 9.26 -19.49
C GLY A 105 8.61 10.16 -18.49
N ARG A 106 9.14 10.31 -17.26
CA ARG A 106 8.54 11.12 -16.20
C ARG A 106 9.55 12.10 -15.59
N PRO A 107 9.10 13.27 -15.11
CA PRO A 107 9.96 14.18 -14.35
C PRO A 107 10.67 13.43 -13.22
N THR A 108 11.97 13.63 -13.11
CA THR A 108 12.75 13.11 -11.99
C THR A 108 12.37 13.83 -10.71
N CYS A 109 12.05 13.08 -9.66
CA CYS A 109 11.66 13.59 -8.37
C CYS A 109 12.65 13.14 -7.28
N ARG A 110 12.79 13.99 -6.25
CA ARG A 110 13.69 13.81 -5.11
C ARG A 110 13.03 14.35 -3.84
#